data_AF-A0A0G8F2A7-F1
#
_entry.id   AF-A0A0G8F2A7-F1
#
_cell.length_a   1.000
_cell.length_b   1.000
_cell.length_c   1.000
_cell.angle_alpha   90.00
_cell.angle_beta   90.00
_cell.angle_gamma   90.00
#
_symmetry.space_group_name_H-M   'P 1'
#
loop_
_entity.id
_entity.type
_entity.pdbx_description
1 polymer ?
#
loop_
_entity_poly.entity_id
_entity_poly.type
_entity_poly.pdbx_seq_one_letter_code
_entity_poly.pdbx_strand_id
1 'polypeptide(L)' 'MTVIYILNAKIGFNIPLNTSYIVGTFITIIVTAVFFIKAVKNKNENIEVDVQLEKETV' A
#
# COMPACT_ATOMS: atom_id res chain seq x y z
N MET A 1 9.79 -8.17 0.39
CA MET A 1 10.01 -9.63 0.21
C MET A 1 9.13 -10.50 1.10
N THR A 2 8.62 -10.01 2.25
CA THR A 2 7.80 -10.79 3.19
C THR A 2 6.51 -11.37 2.58
N VAL A 3 5.75 -10.59 1.79
CA VAL A 3 4.51 -11.09 1.14
C VAL A 3 4.81 -12.24 0.19
N ILE A 4 5.84 -12.11 -0.66
CA ILE A 4 6.25 -13.14 -1.62
C ILE A 4 6.75 -14.40 -0.87
N TYR A 5 7.48 -14.23 0.23
CA TYR A 5 7.87 -15.35 1.10
C TYR A 5 6.66 -16.08 1.67
N ILE A 6 5.67 -15.36 2.21
CA ILE A 6 4.44 -15.97 2.75
C ILE A 6 3.68 -16.74 1.65
N LEU A 7 3.63 -16.19 0.43
CA LEU A 7 2.99 -16.84 -0.71
C LEU A 7 3.74 -18.12 -1.14
N ASN A 8 5.08 -18.09 -1.17
CA ASN A 8 5.87 -19.20 -1.68
C ASN A 8 6.22 -20.27 -0.63
N ALA A 9 6.36 -19.91 0.64
CA ALA A 9 6.81 -20.82 1.68
C ALA A 9 5.88 -22.04 1.81
N LYS A 10 6.47 -23.22 2.06
CA LYS A 10 5.73 -24.47 2.26
C LYS A 10 4.74 -24.42 3.42
N ILE A 11 5.07 -23.67 4.47
CA ILE A 11 4.20 -23.41 5.63
C ILE A 11 3.19 -22.28 5.38
N GLY A 12 3.34 -21.55 4.28
CA GLY A 12 2.45 -20.48 3.86
C GLY A 12 1.46 -21.00 2.81
N PHE A 13 1.35 -20.31 1.69
CA PHE A 13 0.43 -20.70 0.61
C PHE A 13 1.02 -21.73 -0.37
N ASN A 14 2.31 -22.03 -0.26
CA ASN A 14 3.04 -22.99 -1.11
C ASN A 14 2.84 -22.75 -2.63
N ILE A 15 2.74 -21.48 -3.03
CA ILE A 15 2.55 -21.06 -4.42
C ILE A 15 3.92 -21.04 -5.13
N PRO A 16 4.03 -21.47 -6.40
CA PRO A 16 5.27 -21.37 -7.17
C PRO A 16 5.86 -19.97 -7.16
N LEU A 17 7.19 -19.87 -7.05
CA LEU A 17 7.89 -18.60 -6.83
C LEU A 17 7.53 -17.53 -7.89
N ASN A 18 7.49 -17.92 -9.17
CA ASN A 18 7.14 -17.01 -10.26
C ASN A 18 5.73 -16.44 -10.11
N THR A 19 4.76 -17.29 -9.74
CA THR A 19 3.37 -16.88 -9.49
C THR A 19 3.29 -15.98 -8.25
N SER A 20 4.04 -16.27 -7.19
CA SER A 20 4.12 -15.45 -5.98
C SER A 20 4.64 -14.03 -6.26
N TYR A 21 5.61 -13.88 -7.18
CA TYR A 21 6.06 -12.55 -7.63
C TYR A 21 4.98 -11.80 -8.39
N ILE A 22 4.29 -12.46 -9.34
CA ILE A 22 3.19 -11.85 -10.10
C ILE A 22 2.09 -11.35 -9.15
N VAL A 23 1.64 -12.21 -8.23
CA VAL A 23 0.62 -11.86 -7.23
C VAL A 23 1.10 -10.73 -6.33
N GLY A 24 2.36 -10.78 -5.88
CA GLY A 24 2.97 -9.72 -5.07
C GLY A 24 2.93 -8.36 -5.77
N THR A 25 3.26 -8.32 -7.06
CA THR A 25 3.20 -7.08 -7.87
C THR A 25 1.77 -6.52 -7.93
N PHE A 26 0.77 -7.36 -8.17
CA PHE A 26 -0.62 -6.91 -8.19
C PHE A 26 -1.08 -6.37 -6.84
N ILE A 27 -0.74 -7.04 -5.74
CA ILE A 27 -1.05 -6.55 -4.39
C ILE A 27 -0.43 -5.16 -4.16
N THR A 28 0.83 -4.97 -4.55
CA THR A 28 1.49 -3.66 -4.44
C THR A 28 0.75 -2.59 -5.25
N ILE A 29 0.43 -2.84 -6.51
CA ILE A 29 -0.30 -1.89 -7.35
C ILE A 29 -1.65 -1.51 -6.71
N ILE A 30 -2.40 -2.49 -6.22
CA ILE A 30 -3.72 -2.26 -5.60
C ILE A 30 -3.58 -1.42 -4.34
N VAL A 31 -2.67 -1.77 -3.43
CA VAL A 31 -2.46 -1.03 -2.18
C VAL A 31 -2.03 0.40 -2.46
N THR A 32 -1.10 0.60 -3.39
CA THR A 32 -0.68 1.94 -3.82
C THR A 32 -1.84 2.74 -4.40
N ALA A 33 -2.65 2.14 -5.28
CA ALA A 33 -3.81 2.82 -5.86
C ALA A 33 -4.83 3.23 -4.79
N VAL A 34 -5.18 2.33 -3.87
CA VAL A 34 -6.11 2.60 -2.77
C VAL A 34 -5.58 3.72 -1.86
N PHE A 35 -4.28 3.71 -1.56
CA PHE A 35 -3.64 4.76 -0.78
C PHE A 35 -3.83 6.14 -1.42
N PHE A 36 -3.55 6.28 -2.72
CA PHE A 36 -3.72 7.56 -3.41
C PHE A 36 -5.17 7.97 -3.58
N ILE A 37 -6.09 7.04 -3.87
CA ILE A 37 -7.52 7.33 -3.93
C ILE A 37 -8.00 7.89 -2.58
N LYS A 38 -7.57 7.26 -1.47
CA LYS A 38 -7.92 7.73 -0.14
C LYS A 38 -7.29 9.09 0.17
N ALA A 39 -6.03 9.32 -0.22
CA ALA A 39 -5.36 10.61 -0.05
C ALA A 39 -6.09 11.75 -0.80
N VAL A 40 -6.49 11.51 -2.06
CA VAL A 40 -7.27 12.49 -2.84
C VAL A 40 -8.64 12.73 -2.21
N LYS A 41 -9.33 11.67 -1.79
CA LYS A 41 -10.62 11.78 -1.10
C LYS A 41 -10.48 12.61 0.19
N ASN A 42 -9.47 12.32 1.00
CA ASN A 42 -9.20 13.04 2.24
C ASN A 42 -8.89 14.54 1.99
N LYS A 43 -8.14 14.85 0.93
CA LYS A 43 -7.89 16.24 0.53
C LYS A 43 -9.18 16.97 0.16
N ASN A 44 -10.09 16.31 -0.56
CA ASN A 44 -11.37 16.91 -0.97
C ASN A 44 -12.33 17.07 0.22
N GLU A 45 -12.28 16.15 1.17
CA GLU A 45 -13.08 16.17 2.40
C GLU A 45 -12.52 17.13 3.47
N ASN A 46 -11.41 17.83 3.19
CA ASN A 46 -10.72 18.74 4.12
C ASN A 46 -10.59 18.15 5.53
N ILE A 47 -10.20 16.87 5.60
CA ILE A 47 -10.07 16.20 6.90
C ILE A 47 -9.02 16.94 7.72
N GLU A 48 -9.40 17.36 8.93
CA GLU A 48 -8.48 17.99 9.86
C GLU A 48 -7.37 17.00 10.21
N VAL A 49 -6.13 17.46 10.04
CA VAL A 49 -4.94 16.75 10.50
C VAL A 49 -4.64 17.22 11.92
N ASP A 50 -4.37 16.27 12.83
CA ASP A 50 -4.00 16.56 14.22
C ASP A 50 -2.79 17.49 14.34
N VAL A 51 -1.94 17.52 13.31
CA VAL A 51 -0.83 18.46 13.18
C VAL A 51 -1.23 19.56 12.19
N GLN A 52 -1.56 20.73 12.72
CA GLN A 52 -1.66 21.94 11.91
C GLN A 52 -0.24 22.36 11.53
N LEU A 53 0.08 22.30 10.24
CA LEU A 53 1.30 22.91 9.73
C LEU A 53 1.14 24.42 9.88
N GLU A 54 1.77 24.99 10.91
CA GLU A 54 1.95 26.43 11.01
C GLU A 54 2.66 26.85 9.72
N LYS A 55 2.01 27.70 8.91
CA LYS A 55 2.60 28.21 7.68
C LYS A 55 3.93 28.82 8.06
N GLU A 56 5.05 28.19 7.68
CA GLU A 56 6.33 28.87 7.65
C GLU A 56 6.16 30.08 6.72
N THR A 57 6.01 31.24 7.34
CA THR A 57 6.03 32.54 6.69
C THR A 57 7.41 32.71 6.07
N VAL A 58 7.50 32.50 4.76
CA VAL A 58 8.59 33.03 3.93
C VAL A 58 8.31 34.50 3.65
#